data_AF-X0W7E4-F1
#
_entry.id   AF-X0W7E4-F1
#
_cell.length_a   1.000
_cell.length_b   1.000
_cell.length_c   1.000
_cell.angle_alpha   90.00
_cell.angle_beta   90.00
_cell.angle_gamma   90.00
#
_symmetry.space_group_name_H-M   'P 1'
#
loop_
_entity.id
_entity.type
_entity.pdbx_description
1 polymer ?
#
loop_
_entity_poly.entity_id
_entity_poly.type
_entity_poly.pdbx_seq_one_letter_code
_entity_poly.pdbx_strand_id
1 'polypeptide(L)'
;MEFRLAEGPWESVFSGSIKEYEAEVLLNPDSVLLVAIYEKQKEKRVGAVIQLFKVFYAVGELGAFVETLPKEALAVTRHSKEETMSFLLLGTKPSYAEYKEEAFSDEVDALHKALGKSAAIVKEVSMAYDIKLKPVAKCVAKIRTAFFAQPLMVPLMATAYHPTEAAPAVPAAVAAAVSAAEAVPKPPARIAAGEVLLGLTKDGTVVKEPLTLFGKTFVFSSSE
;
A
#
# COMPACT_ATOMS: atom_id res chain seq x y z
N MET A 1 2.07 19.09 -2.38
CA MET A 1 0.76 19.12 -3.07
C MET A 1 -0.02 20.39 -2.72
N GLU A 2 -0.84 20.94 -3.64
CA GLU A 2 -1.61 22.19 -3.43
C GLU A 2 -3.10 21.98 -3.10
N PHE A 3 -3.63 20.76 -3.22
CA PHE A 3 -5.05 20.46 -3.04
C PHE A 3 -5.47 20.37 -1.57
N ARG A 4 -6.72 20.75 -1.28
CA ARG A 4 -7.32 20.59 0.04
C ARG A 4 -7.97 19.20 0.16
N LEU A 5 -7.19 18.25 0.63
CA LEU A 5 -7.67 16.89 0.91
C LEU A 5 -8.41 16.83 2.25
N ALA A 6 -9.44 15.99 2.35
CA ALA A 6 -10.08 15.73 3.63
C ALA A 6 -9.11 15.06 4.62
N GLU A 7 -9.47 15.07 5.91
CA GLU A 7 -8.64 14.49 6.99
C GLU A 7 -7.24 15.10 7.10
N GLY A 8 -7.04 16.29 6.54
CA GLY A 8 -5.82 17.09 6.66
C GLY A 8 -5.68 17.79 8.03
N PRO A 9 -4.58 18.53 8.25
CA PRO A 9 -3.57 18.93 7.28
C PRO A 9 -2.69 17.76 6.82
N TRP A 10 -2.34 17.75 5.54
CA TRP A 10 -1.39 16.79 4.97
C TRP A 10 -0.01 17.43 4.89
N GLU A 11 0.99 16.78 5.47
CA GLU A 11 2.38 17.24 5.52
C GLU A 11 3.25 16.40 4.59
N SER A 12 4.08 17.04 3.77
CA SER A 12 5.04 16.33 2.93
C SER A 12 6.17 15.77 3.79
N VAL A 13 6.33 14.45 3.78
CA VAL A 13 7.42 13.74 4.46
C VAL A 13 8.51 13.28 3.50
N PHE A 14 8.21 13.24 2.20
CA PHE A 14 9.16 12.91 1.15
C PHE A 14 8.76 13.54 -0.18
N SER A 15 9.75 13.96 -0.94
CA SER A 15 9.59 14.33 -2.35
C SER A 15 10.83 13.88 -3.12
N GLY A 16 10.63 13.29 -4.29
CA GLY A 16 11.71 12.77 -5.12
C GLY A 16 11.23 12.35 -6.49
N SER A 17 12.02 11.55 -7.19
CA SER A 17 11.64 10.94 -8.45
C SER A 17 11.88 9.44 -8.44
N ILE A 18 10.97 8.70 -9.07
CA ILE A 18 11.13 7.28 -9.38
C ILE A 18 11.29 7.21 -10.89
N LYS A 19 12.53 7.02 -11.34
CA LYS A 19 12.93 7.19 -12.74
C LYS A 19 12.59 8.61 -13.23
N GLU A 20 11.68 8.72 -14.19
CA GLU A 20 11.21 9.96 -14.81
C GLU A 20 9.92 10.52 -14.17
N TYR A 21 9.32 9.78 -13.24
CA TYR A 21 8.09 10.19 -12.56
C TYR A 21 8.41 10.91 -11.26
N GLU A 22 7.74 12.03 -11.01
CA GLU A 22 7.80 12.70 -9.70
C GLU A 22 6.99 11.89 -8.69
N ALA A 23 7.52 11.73 -7.48
CA ALA A 23 6.86 11.04 -6.39
C ALA A 23 6.84 11.91 -5.13
N GLU A 24 5.73 11.89 -4.41
CA GLU A 24 5.54 12.58 -3.14
C GLU A 24 4.91 11.63 -2.14
N VAL A 25 5.34 11.71 -0.87
CA VAL A 25 4.67 11.05 0.24
C VAL A 25 4.19 12.10 1.22
N LEU A 26 2.90 12.06 1.51
CA LEU A 26 2.22 12.95 2.43
C LEU A 26 1.78 12.15 3.66
N LEU A 27 1.72 12.80 4.82
CA LEU A 27 1.28 12.24 6.08
C LEU A 27 0.15 13.09 6.65
N ASN A 28 -0.93 12.47 7.11
CA ASN A 28 -2.00 13.16 7.82
C ASN A 28 -1.92 12.97 9.36
N PRO A 29 -2.73 13.68 10.16
CA PRO A 29 -2.70 13.60 11.62
C PRO A 29 -3.04 12.20 12.17
N ASP A 30 -3.80 11.41 11.40
CA ASP A 30 -4.16 10.03 11.71
C ASP A 30 -3.04 9.01 11.41
N SER A 31 -1.86 9.49 11.00
CA SER A 31 -0.72 8.69 10.53
C SER A 31 -1.07 7.77 9.36
N VAL A 32 -1.91 8.28 8.46
CA VAL A 32 -2.11 7.72 7.12
C VAL A 32 -1.10 8.38 6.19
N LEU A 33 -0.40 7.53 5.44
CA LEU A 33 0.52 7.95 4.40
C LEU A 33 -0.18 7.91 3.06
N LEU A 34 -0.07 8.98 2.28
CA LEU A 34 -0.48 9.05 0.88
C LEU A 34 0.77 9.06 0.02
N VAL A 35 0.95 8.01 -0.77
CA VAL A 35 1.97 7.94 -1.81
C VAL A 35 1.33 8.37 -3.11
N ALA A 36 1.93 9.36 -3.78
CA ALA A 36 1.50 9.84 -5.09
C ALA A 36 2.65 9.78 -6.08
N ILE A 37 2.44 9.13 -7.23
CA ILE A 37 3.37 9.12 -8.37
C ILE A 37 2.69 9.87 -9.51
N TYR A 38 3.26 11.00 -9.91
CA TYR A 38 2.62 11.93 -10.83
C TYR A 38 2.89 11.56 -12.29
N GLU A 39 1.81 11.55 -13.08
CA GLU A 39 1.87 11.51 -14.54
C GLU A 39 2.02 12.94 -15.08
N LYS A 40 3.00 13.14 -15.98
CA LYS A 40 3.23 14.42 -16.66
C LYS A 40 2.98 14.31 -18.16
N GLN A 41 2.35 15.34 -18.73
CA GLN A 41 2.33 15.59 -20.17
C GLN A 41 2.81 17.01 -20.45
N LYS A 42 3.84 17.15 -21.30
CA LYS A 42 4.45 18.45 -21.65
C LYS A 42 4.79 19.29 -20.40
N GLU A 43 5.46 18.69 -19.43
CA GLU A 43 5.84 19.27 -18.12
C GLU A 43 4.70 19.60 -17.14
N LYS A 44 3.43 19.35 -17.49
CA LYS A 44 2.28 19.57 -16.60
C LYS A 44 1.81 18.25 -15.99
N ARG A 45 1.52 18.26 -14.68
CA ARG A 45 0.87 17.14 -14.00
C ARG A 45 -0.56 16.99 -14.53
N VAL A 46 -0.87 15.80 -15.07
CA VAL A 46 -2.20 15.49 -15.62
C VAL A 46 -2.97 14.47 -14.78
N GLY A 47 -2.25 13.67 -14.00
CA GLY A 47 -2.81 12.70 -13.08
C GLY A 47 -1.79 12.21 -12.08
N ALA A 48 -2.21 11.31 -11.22
CA ALA A 48 -1.32 10.56 -10.35
C ALA A 48 -1.86 9.17 -10.08
N VAL A 49 -0.95 8.21 -9.93
CA VAL A 49 -1.26 6.96 -9.23
C VAL A 49 -1.09 7.22 -7.74
N ILE A 50 -2.14 6.98 -6.97
CA ILE A 50 -2.17 7.21 -5.54
C ILE A 50 -2.45 5.92 -4.76
N GLN A 51 -1.85 5.82 -3.59
CA GLN A 51 -2.06 4.71 -2.67
C GLN A 51 -1.98 5.21 -1.23
N LEU A 52 -2.90 4.75 -0.37
CA LEU A 52 -2.90 5.09 1.04
C LEU A 52 -2.39 3.93 1.88
N PHE A 53 -1.62 4.23 2.93
CA PHE A 53 -1.14 3.26 3.89
C PHE A 53 -1.47 3.69 5.32
N LYS A 54 -2.07 2.80 6.10
CA LYS A 54 -2.24 2.99 7.55
C LYS A 54 -1.20 2.18 8.30
N VAL A 55 -0.48 2.86 9.19
CA VAL A 55 0.63 2.24 9.92
C VAL A 55 0.21 1.87 11.34
N PHE A 56 0.46 0.61 11.70
CA PHE A 56 0.29 0.08 13.05
C PHE A 56 1.63 -0.33 13.63
N TYR A 57 1.86 0.01 14.90
CA TYR A 57 2.83 -0.68 15.73
C TYR A 57 2.20 -2.00 16.20
N ALA A 58 2.91 -3.10 15.99
CA ALA A 58 2.47 -4.44 16.33
C ALA A 58 3.22 -4.96 17.56
N VAL A 59 2.46 -5.50 18.52
CA VAL A 59 2.99 -6.27 19.65
C VAL A 59 2.51 -7.70 19.50
N GLY A 60 3.44 -8.62 19.27
CA GLY A 60 3.18 -10.03 18.94
C GLY A 60 4.05 -10.52 17.79
N GLU A 61 3.85 -11.76 17.36
CA GLU A 61 4.53 -12.36 16.21
C GLU A 61 3.81 -11.91 14.92
N LEU A 62 4.44 -11.04 14.14
CA LEU A 62 3.77 -10.44 12.97
C LEU A 62 3.91 -11.31 11.70
N GLY A 63 4.92 -12.16 11.63
CA GLY A 63 5.30 -12.90 10.43
C GLY A 63 4.22 -13.84 9.95
N ALA A 64 3.76 -14.76 10.79
CA ALA A 64 2.72 -15.71 10.43
C ALA A 64 1.39 -15.01 10.16
N PHE A 65 1.07 -13.97 10.92
CA PHE A 65 -0.18 -13.23 10.76
C PHE A 65 -0.30 -12.55 9.40
N VAL A 66 0.77 -11.92 8.91
CA VAL A 66 0.74 -11.24 7.60
C VAL A 66 0.45 -12.23 6.47
N GLU A 67 0.96 -13.46 6.56
CA GLU A 67 0.68 -14.52 5.58
C GLU A 67 -0.79 -14.97 5.57
N THR A 68 -1.55 -14.69 6.64
CA THR A 68 -2.99 -15.00 6.71
C THR A 68 -3.90 -13.90 6.16
N LEU A 69 -3.35 -12.72 5.88
CA LEU A 69 -4.17 -11.59 5.43
C LEU A 69 -4.57 -11.77 3.95
N PRO A 70 -5.86 -11.64 3.61
CA PRO A 70 -6.33 -11.72 2.22
C PRO A 70 -6.03 -10.43 1.43
N LYS A 71 -5.15 -9.57 1.93
CA LYS A 71 -4.83 -8.25 1.39
C LYS A 71 -3.34 -8.01 1.50
N GLU A 72 -2.84 -7.19 0.58
CA GLU A 72 -1.48 -6.71 0.62
C GLU A 72 -1.22 -5.91 1.90
N ALA A 73 -0.16 -6.30 2.60
CA ALA A 73 0.32 -5.64 3.79
C ALA A 73 1.85 -5.75 3.82
N LEU A 74 2.50 -4.71 4.33
CA LEU A 74 3.94 -4.71 4.52
C LEU A 74 4.23 -4.87 6.01
N ALA A 75 5.05 -5.85 6.35
CA ALA A 75 5.59 -6.00 7.69
C ALA A 75 7.02 -5.45 7.72
N VAL A 76 7.28 -4.56 8.66
CA VAL A 76 8.61 -3.98 8.88
C VAL A 76 9.02 -4.26 10.30
N THR A 77 10.07 -5.06 10.48
CA THR A 77 10.68 -5.28 11.79
C THR A 77 12.02 -4.57 11.84
N ARG A 78 12.14 -3.66 12.81
CA ARG A 78 13.37 -2.92 13.08
C ARG A 78 14.02 -3.48 14.32
N HIS A 79 15.24 -3.98 14.17
CA HIS A 79 16.10 -4.36 15.29
C HIS A 79 17.05 -3.21 15.63
N SER A 80 17.24 -2.98 16.92
CA SER A 80 18.25 -2.09 17.49
C SER A 80 18.91 -2.79 18.67
N LYS A 81 19.99 -2.20 19.21
CA LYS A 81 20.67 -2.75 20.40
C LYS A 81 19.75 -2.83 21.63
N GLU A 82 18.78 -1.94 21.74
CA GLU A 82 17.92 -1.81 22.92
C GLU A 82 16.60 -2.56 22.77
N GLU A 83 16.06 -2.61 21.54
CA GLU A 83 14.72 -3.15 21.31
C GLU A 83 14.50 -3.61 19.87
N THR A 84 13.50 -4.46 19.71
CA THR A 84 12.93 -4.83 18.42
C THR A 84 11.53 -4.24 18.32
N MET A 85 11.24 -3.51 17.25
CA MET A 85 9.92 -2.97 16.94
C MET A 85 9.38 -3.57 15.66
N SER A 86 8.09 -3.91 15.64
CA SER A 86 7.41 -4.39 14.45
C SER A 86 6.30 -3.42 14.05
N PHE A 87 6.19 -3.16 12.75
CA PHE A 87 5.20 -2.29 12.15
C PHE A 87 4.46 -3.04 11.05
N LEU A 88 3.16 -2.89 11.00
CA LEU A 88 2.30 -3.36 9.93
C LEU A 88 1.78 -2.16 9.16
N LEU A 89 2.06 -2.09 7.86
CA LEU A 89 1.49 -1.11 6.96
C LEU A 89 0.40 -1.80 6.17
N LEU A 90 -0.84 -1.34 6.36
CA LEU A 90 -1.98 -1.80 5.57
C LEU A 90 -2.20 -0.82 4.42
N GLY A 91 -2.03 -1.29 3.19
CA GLY A 91 -2.22 -0.48 1.98
C GLY A 91 -3.63 -0.58 1.42
N THR A 92 -4.06 0.47 0.71
CA THR A 92 -5.12 0.33 -0.30
C THR A 92 -4.55 -0.29 -1.57
N LYS A 93 -5.43 -0.65 -2.51
CA LYS A 93 -4.97 -0.83 -3.89
C LYS A 93 -4.58 0.53 -4.47
N PRO A 94 -3.56 0.60 -5.33
CA PRO A 94 -3.29 1.80 -6.11
C PRO A 94 -4.51 2.17 -6.96
N SER A 95 -4.76 3.46 -7.08
CA SER A 95 -5.82 4.01 -7.94
C SER A 95 -5.29 5.21 -8.71
N TYR A 96 -5.83 5.45 -9.89
CA TYR A 96 -5.48 6.61 -10.70
C TYR A 96 -6.46 7.75 -10.42
N ALA A 97 -5.93 8.92 -10.14
CA ALA A 97 -6.69 10.16 -9.99
C ALA A 97 -6.26 11.18 -11.05
N GLU A 98 -7.22 11.81 -11.71
CA GLU A 98 -6.92 12.97 -12.55
C GLU A 98 -6.39 14.12 -11.67
N TYR A 99 -5.42 14.90 -12.16
CA TYR A 99 -4.82 15.99 -11.40
C TYR A 99 -5.71 17.24 -11.44
N LYS A 100 -6.92 17.10 -10.90
CA LYS A 100 -7.92 18.14 -10.64
C LYS A 100 -8.39 18.00 -9.20
N GLU A 101 -8.51 19.11 -8.49
CA GLU A 101 -8.74 19.11 -7.04
C GLU A 101 -9.93 18.23 -6.61
N GLU A 102 -11.08 18.37 -7.25
CA GLU A 102 -12.28 17.58 -6.95
C GLU A 102 -12.06 16.08 -7.19
N ALA A 103 -11.65 15.70 -8.41
CA ALA A 103 -11.42 14.29 -8.78
C ALA A 103 -10.34 13.62 -7.92
N PHE A 104 -9.27 14.35 -7.60
CA PHE A 104 -8.19 13.86 -6.76
C PHE A 104 -8.63 13.68 -5.32
N SER A 105 -9.36 14.65 -4.77
CA SER A 105 -9.86 14.60 -3.40
C SER A 105 -10.90 13.49 -3.21
N ASP A 106 -11.82 13.34 -4.16
CA ASP A 106 -12.83 12.28 -4.13
C ASP A 106 -12.20 10.88 -4.12
N GLU A 107 -11.15 10.68 -4.92
CA GLU A 107 -10.43 9.41 -4.98
C GLU A 107 -9.67 9.13 -3.67
N VAL A 108 -8.96 10.13 -3.13
CA VAL A 108 -8.29 10.01 -1.82
C VAL A 108 -9.30 9.66 -0.72
N ASP A 109 -10.47 10.30 -0.71
CA ASP A 109 -11.53 10.05 0.27
C ASP A 109 -12.12 8.64 0.14
N ALA A 110 -12.32 8.17 -1.09
CA ALA A 110 -12.78 6.82 -1.37
C ALA A 110 -11.77 5.77 -0.86
N LEU A 111 -10.48 5.97 -1.15
CA LEU A 111 -9.39 5.15 -0.65
C LEU A 111 -9.31 5.19 0.89
N HIS A 112 -9.47 6.36 1.50
CA HIS A 112 -9.39 6.53 2.95
C HIS A 112 -10.52 5.76 3.66
N LYS A 113 -11.76 5.87 3.16
CA LYS A 113 -12.91 5.12 3.66
C LYS A 113 -12.71 3.60 3.52
N ALA A 114 -12.20 3.14 2.39
CA ALA A 114 -11.90 1.73 2.15
C ALA A 114 -10.79 1.20 3.08
N LEU A 115 -9.76 2.02 3.31
CA LEU A 115 -8.66 1.72 4.22
C LEU A 115 -9.16 1.63 5.66
N GLY A 116 -10.03 2.54 6.10
CA GLY A 116 -10.63 2.52 7.43
C GLY A 116 -11.41 1.24 7.72
N LYS A 117 -12.25 0.79 6.78
CA LYS A 117 -12.96 -0.49 6.88
C LYS A 117 -12.00 -1.68 6.95
N SER A 118 -10.98 -1.69 6.11
CA SER A 118 -9.97 -2.76 6.08
C SER A 118 -9.17 -2.82 7.38
N ALA A 119 -8.77 -1.67 7.90
CA ALA A 119 -8.05 -1.53 9.15
C ALA A 119 -8.85 -2.05 10.35
N ALA A 120 -10.17 -1.81 10.39
CA ALA A 120 -11.03 -2.33 11.44
C ALA A 120 -11.04 -3.87 11.42
N ILE A 121 -11.26 -4.47 10.25
CA ILE A 121 -11.27 -5.93 10.06
C ILE A 121 -9.91 -6.54 10.46
N VAL A 122 -8.81 -6.01 9.93
CA VAL A 122 -7.46 -6.52 10.23
C VAL A 122 -7.16 -6.45 11.72
N LYS A 123 -7.59 -5.38 12.40
CA LYS A 123 -7.41 -5.23 13.85
C LYS A 123 -8.23 -6.24 14.65
N GLU A 124 -9.45 -6.56 14.22
CA GLU A 124 -10.27 -7.59 14.88
C GLU A 124 -9.65 -8.98 14.68
N VAL A 125 -9.22 -9.30 13.45
CA VAL A 125 -8.57 -10.57 13.14
C VAL A 125 -7.25 -10.71 13.92
N SER A 126 -6.45 -9.65 14.05
CA SER A 126 -5.17 -9.71 14.76
C SER A 126 -5.32 -10.15 16.22
N MET A 127 -6.46 -9.84 16.86
CA MET A 127 -6.74 -10.27 18.24
C MET A 127 -6.86 -11.79 18.35
N ALA A 128 -7.33 -12.48 17.32
CA ALA A 128 -7.40 -13.95 17.29
C ALA A 128 -6.01 -14.61 17.18
N TYR A 129 -5.00 -13.87 16.75
CA TYR A 129 -3.60 -14.29 16.66
C TYR A 129 -2.75 -13.74 17.81
N ASP A 130 -3.38 -13.24 18.88
CA ASP A 130 -2.72 -12.59 20.02
C ASP A 130 -1.84 -11.38 19.65
N ILE A 131 -2.13 -10.72 18.52
CA ILE A 131 -1.40 -9.55 18.05
C ILE A 131 -2.19 -8.28 18.36
N LYS A 132 -1.52 -7.35 19.06
CA LYS A 132 -2.07 -6.03 19.34
C LYS A 132 -1.56 -5.02 18.32
N LEU A 133 -2.49 -4.52 17.49
CA LEU A 133 -2.21 -3.45 16.53
C LEU A 133 -2.61 -2.09 17.10
N LYS A 134 -1.63 -1.21 17.28
CA LYS A 134 -1.84 0.16 17.75
C LYS A 134 -1.49 1.15 16.63
N PRO A 135 -2.41 2.02 16.19
CA PRO A 135 -2.09 3.04 15.20
C PRO A 135 -0.89 3.88 15.64
N VAL A 136 0.07 4.10 14.74
CA VAL A 136 1.31 4.83 15.08
C VAL A 136 1.02 6.23 15.60
N ALA A 137 -0.02 6.91 15.10
CA ALA A 137 -0.51 8.19 15.63
C ALA A 137 -0.73 8.19 17.14
N LYS A 138 -1.20 7.07 17.68
CA LYS A 138 -1.55 6.89 19.11
C LYS A 138 -0.39 6.34 19.94
N CYS A 139 0.76 6.09 19.34
CA CYS A 139 1.96 5.59 20.02
C CYS A 139 2.77 6.73 20.65
N VAL A 140 3.66 6.38 21.58
CA VAL A 140 4.60 7.34 22.18
C VAL A 140 5.61 7.84 21.15
N ALA A 141 6.20 9.01 21.38
CA ALA A 141 7.12 9.67 20.44
C ALA A 141 8.24 8.74 19.96
N LYS A 142 8.85 7.94 20.86
CA LYS A 142 9.89 6.95 20.53
C LYS A 142 9.50 6.06 19.35
N ILE A 143 8.30 5.46 19.40
CA ILE A 143 7.80 4.54 18.38
C ILE A 143 7.50 5.28 17.07
N ARG A 144 6.90 6.47 17.15
CA ARG A 144 6.61 7.29 15.96
C ARG A 144 7.90 7.67 15.25
N THR A 145 8.87 8.21 15.98
CA THR A 145 10.18 8.57 15.45
C THR A 145 10.91 7.34 14.91
N ALA A 146 10.82 6.18 15.56
CA ALA A 146 11.47 4.96 15.09
C ALA A 146 10.97 4.50 13.72
N PHE A 147 9.69 4.68 13.41
CA PHE A 147 9.13 4.38 12.09
C PHE A 147 9.66 5.35 11.02
N PHE A 148 9.58 6.66 11.28
CA PHE A 148 9.98 7.70 10.32
C PHE A 148 11.50 7.89 10.19
N ALA A 149 12.29 7.32 11.09
CA ALA A 149 13.74 7.44 11.07
C ALA A 149 14.42 6.60 9.98
N GLN A 150 13.70 5.77 9.22
CA GLN A 150 14.26 5.00 8.11
C GLN A 150 13.77 5.54 6.75
N PRO A 151 14.57 6.37 6.05
CA PRO A 151 14.18 6.97 4.76
C PRO A 151 13.87 5.93 3.66
N LEU A 152 14.50 4.75 3.72
CA LEU A 152 14.32 3.68 2.73
C LEU A 152 12.94 3.00 2.80
N MET A 153 12.10 3.33 3.79
CA MET A 153 10.73 2.85 3.84
C MET A 153 9.85 3.44 2.73
N VAL A 154 10.16 4.65 2.27
CA VAL A 154 9.36 5.35 1.27
C VAL A 154 9.38 4.65 -0.10
N PRO A 155 10.54 4.26 -0.67
CA PRO A 155 10.59 3.49 -1.91
C PRO A 155 9.86 2.15 -1.87
N LEU A 156 9.85 1.47 -0.71
CA LEU A 156 9.15 0.19 -0.54
C LEU A 156 7.63 0.36 -0.65
N MET A 157 7.10 1.48 -0.20
CA MET A 157 5.67 1.78 -0.29
C MET A 157 5.26 2.20 -1.71
N ALA A 158 6.18 2.76 -2.51
CA ALA A 158 5.88 3.24 -3.85
C ALA A 158 5.90 2.15 -4.95
N THR A 159 6.28 0.92 -4.61
CA THR A 159 6.48 -0.19 -5.57
C THR A 159 5.63 -1.42 -5.25
N ALA A 160 4.73 -1.33 -4.25
CA ALA A 160 3.92 -2.44 -3.75
C ALA A 160 2.65 -2.66 -4.60
N TYR A 161 2.80 -2.96 -5.89
CA TYR A 161 1.71 -3.55 -6.68
C TYR A 161 2.10 -4.93 -7.17
N HIS A 162 1.30 -5.92 -6.79
CA HIS A 162 1.23 -7.17 -7.50
C HIS A 162 -0.20 -7.37 -8.02
N PRO A 163 -0.40 -7.72 -9.31
CA PRO A 163 -1.69 -8.22 -9.75
C PRO A 163 -2.00 -9.46 -8.93
N THR A 164 -3.05 -9.41 -8.11
CA THR A 164 -3.61 -10.62 -7.52
C THR A 164 -4.30 -11.36 -8.66
N GLU A 165 -3.60 -12.30 -9.30
CA GLU A 165 -4.27 -13.36 -10.04
C GLU A 165 -5.23 -14.00 -9.05
N ALA A 166 -6.52 -14.04 -9.38
CA ALA A 166 -7.56 -14.50 -8.47
C ALA A 166 -7.11 -15.81 -7.81
N ALA A 167 -7.00 -15.80 -6.48
CA ALA A 167 -6.53 -16.94 -5.70
C ALA A 167 -7.28 -18.22 -6.13
N PRO A 168 -6.59 -19.37 -6.23
CA PRO A 168 -7.24 -20.62 -6.59
C PRO A 168 -8.37 -20.91 -5.62
N ALA A 169 -9.51 -21.28 -6.19
CA ALA A 169 -10.78 -21.44 -5.51
C ALA A 169 -10.66 -22.21 -4.19
N VAL A 170 -11.20 -21.60 -3.13
CA VAL A 170 -11.65 -22.29 -1.92
C VAL A 170 -12.52 -23.50 -2.35
N PRO A 171 -12.36 -24.68 -1.74
CA PRO A 171 -13.07 -25.89 -2.14
C PRO A 171 -14.59 -25.68 -2.23
N ALA A 172 -15.16 -26.28 -3.27
CA ALA A 172 -16.47 -26.06 -3.88
C ALA A 172 -17.73 -26.25 -3.02
N ALA A 173 -17.64 -26.28 -1.69
CA ALA A 173 -18.78 -26.48 -0.80
C ALA A 173 -19.57 -25.19 -0.47
N VAL A 174 -19.07 -24.01 -0.84
CA VAL A 174 -19.71 -22.72 -0.48
C VAL A 174 -20.10 -21.87 -1.71
N ALA A 175 -19.78 -22.32 -2.93
CA ALA A 175 -19.96 -21.55 -4.18
C ALA A 175 -21.12 -22.04 -5.06
N ALA A 176 -22.09 -22.77 -4.49
CA ALA A 176 -23.23 -23.32 -5.23
C ALA A 176 -24.45 -22.35 -5.32
N ALA A 177 -24.24 -21.06 -5.14
CA ALA A 177 -25.26 -20.05 -5.39
C ALA A 177 -24.70 -18.98 -6.31
N VAL A 178 -25.38 -18.80 -7.45
CA VAL A 178 -25.18 -17.75 -8.45
C VAL A 178 -24.13 -18.08 -9.53
N SER A 179 -24.51 -19.01 -10.43
CA SER A 179 -24.01 -19.10 -11.80
C SER A 179 -25.05 -18.56 -12.76
N ALA A 180 -24.67 -17.66 -13.67
CA ALA A 180 -25.04 -17.58 -15.11
C ALA A 180 -24.85 -16.14 -15.59
N ALA A 181 -23.76 -15.84 -16.31
CA ALA A 181 -23.68 -15.52 -17.75
C ALA A 181 -22.75 -14.28 -17.83
N GLU A 182 -21.82 -14.05 -18.76
CA GLU A 182 -21.73 -14.35 -20.19
C GLU A 182 -20.28 -14.05 -20.68
N ALA A 183 -19.93 -14.63 -21.83
CA ALA A 183 -18.93 -14.21 -22.83
C ALA A 183 -17.42 -14.12 -22.49
N VAL A 184 -16.64 -14.96 -23.18
CA VAL A 184 -15.17 -14.99 -23.30
C VAL A 184 -14.66 -13.81 -24.16
N PRO A 185 -13.48 -13.23 -23.85
CA PRO A 185 -12.44 -13.24 -24.89
C PRO A 185 -11.01 -13.47 -24.36
N LYS A 186 -10.30 -14.34 -25.11
CA LYS A 186 -8.85 -14.43 -25.36
C LYS A 186 -7.93 -14.75 -24.16
N PRO A 187 -7.06 -15.78 -24.26
CA PRO A 187 -6.17 -16.15 -23.17
C PRO A 187 -5.21 -14.99 -22.86
N PRO A 188 -4.98 -14.62 -21.59
CA PRO A 188 -4.00 -13.61 -21.27
C PRO A 188 -2.63 -14.07 -21.78
N ALA A 189 -1.93 -13.15 -22.43
CA ALA A 189 -0.54 -13.32 -22.83
C ALA A 189 0.23 -13.88 -21.62
N ARG A 190 0.96 -14.98 -21.85
CA ARG A 190 1.77 -15.65 -20.81
C ARG A 190 2.59 -14.59 -20.09
N ILE A 191 2.25 -14.34 -18.83
CA ILE A 191 3.00 -13.48 -17.93
C ILE A 191 4.31 -14.20 -17.69
N ALA A 192 5.41 -13.64 -18.18
CA ALA A 192 6.74 -14.10 -17.80
C ALA A 192 6.93 -13.76 -16.32
N ALA A 193 7.37 -14.72 -15.51
CA ALA A 193 7.65 -14.49 -14.10
C ALA A 193 8.63 -13.30 -13.96
N GLY A 194 8.24 -12.29 -13.19
CA GLY A 194 9.09 -11.12 -12.90
C GLY A 194 8.62 -9.78 -13.47
N GLU A 195 7.35 -9.60 -13.87
CA GLU A 195 6.80 -8.29 -14.24
C GLU A 195 5.94 -7.69 -13.11
N VAL A 196 6.24 -6.46 -12.67
CA VAL A 196 5.34 -5.62 -11.85
C VAL A 196 4.51 -4.75 -12.76
N LEU A 197 3.22 -4.76 -12.50
CA LEU A 197 2.25 -3.89 -13.13
C LEU A 197 2.12 -2.63 -12.28
N LEU A 198 2.38 -1.45 -12.80
CA LEU A 198 2.21 -0.22 -12.00
C LEU A 198 0.77 0.31 -12.07
N GLY A 199 0.02 -0.11 -13.09
CA GLY A 199 -1.37 0.28 -13.31
C GLY A 199 -1.73 0.32 -14.79
N LEU A 200 -2.94 0.79 -15.06
CA LEU A 200 -3.45 1.09 -16.39
C LEU A 200 -3.44 2.60 -16.59
N THR A 201 -2.85 3.07 -17.67
CA THR A 201 -3.00 4.48 -18.07
C THR A 201 -4.42 4.72 -18.60
N LYS A 202 -4.79 5.99 -18.77
CA LYS A 202 -6.08 6.41 -19.35
C LYS A 202 -6.37 5.79 -20.72
N ASP A 203 -5.32 5.48 -21.48
CA ASP A 203 -5.40 4.87 -22.81
C ASP A 203 -5.48 3.32 -22.76
N GLY A 204 -5.66 2.74 -21.57
CA GLY A 204 -5.68 1.29 -21.38
C GLY A 204 -4.32 0.63 -21.59
N THR A 205 -3.24 1.41 -21.68
CA THR A 205 -1.90 0.86 -21.81
C THR A 205 -1.44 0.37 -20.44
N VAL A 206 -1.03 -0.89 -20.42
CA VAL A 206 -0.54 -1.55 -19.22
C VAL A 206 0.89 -1.10 -18.97
N VAL A 207 1.14 -0.40 -17.87
CA VAL A 207 2.49 -0.03 -17.45
C VAL A 207 3.13 -1.25 -16.80
N LYS A 208 4.04 -1.91 -17.52
CA LYS A 208 4.75 -3.11 -17.09
C LYS A 208 6.22 -2.80 -16.88
N GLU A 209 6.79 -3.28 -15.78
CA GLU A 209 8.23 -3.31 -15.59
C GLU A 209 8.73 -4.70 -15.22
N PRO A 210 9.82 -5.21 -15.81
CA PRO A 210 10.49 -6.38 -15.28
C PRO A 210 11.12 -6.02 -13.92
N LEU A 211 10.48 -6.44 -12.84
CA LEU A 211 10.91 -6.23 -11.48
C LEU A 211 11.43 -7.57 -10.93
N THR A 212 12.74 -7.78 -11.05
CA THR A 212 13.43 -8.77 -10.22
C THR A 212 13.93 -8.03 -8.99
N LEU A 213 13.12 -7.95 -7.93
CA LEU A 213 13.64 -7.52 -6.63
C LEU A 213 13.55 -8.63 -5.59
N PHE A 214 12.40 -9.13 -5.14
CA PHE A 214 12.40 -10.22 -4.14
C PHE A 214 11.05 -10.97 -4.07
N GLY A 215 11.07 -12.31 -3.99
CA GLY A 215 9.84 -13.13 -3.82
C GLY A 215 9.31 -13.19 -2.38
N LYS A 216 10.18 -12.91 -1.40
CA LYS A 216 9.90 -12.58 0.01
C LYS A 216 11.09 -11.73 0.49
N THR A 217 10.87 -10.50 0.94
CA THR A 217 11.95 -9.62 1.45
C THR A 217 11.91 -9.55 2.96
N PHE A 218 12.93 -10.07 3.62
CA PHE A 218 13.20 -9.76 5.01
C PHE A 218 14.35 -8.75 5.05
N VAL A 219 14.05 -7.50 5.42
CA VAL A 219 15.08 -6.48 5.60
C VAL A 219 15.63 -6.61 7.02
N PHE A 220 16.70 -7.39 7.16
CA PHE A 220 17.47 -7.45 8.40
C PHE A 220 18.52 -6.34 8.38
N SER A 221 18.45 -5.45 9.37
CA SER A 221 19.53 -4.52 9.67
C SER A 221 20.12 -4.92 11.02
N SER A 222 21.40 -5.32 11.02
CA SER A 222 22.20 -5.50 12.22
C SER A 222 23.22 -4.36 12.29
N SER A 223 23.23 -3.60 13.38
CA SER A 223 24.35 -2.74 13.73
C SER A 223 25.16 -3.43 14.82
N GLU A 224 26.43 -3.74 14.56
CA GLU A 224 27.40 -4.13 15.61
C GLU A 224 27.59 -3.03 16.66
#